data_AF-A0A520PIN6-F1
#
_entry.id   AF-A0A520PIN6-F1
#
_cell.length_a   1.000
_cell.length_b   1.000
_cell.length_c   1.000
_cell.angle_alpha   90.00
_cell.angle_beta   90.00
_cell.angle_gamma   90.00
#
_symmetry.space_group_name_H-M   'P 1'
#
loop_
_entity.id
_entity.type
_entity.pdbx_description
1 polymer ?
#
loop_
_entity_poly.entity_id
_entity_poly.type
_entity_poly.pdbx_seq_one_letter_code
_entity_poly.pdbx_strand_id
1 'polypeptide(L)' 'MINLTPHSIDHPILVDDEEYYQLVYRKEKGWSHCESRKECLAKLHYLRDGFALGKIDENSFREREAKLVLTWWMQGL' A
#
# COMPACT_ATOMS: atom_id res chain seq x y z
N MET A 1 -11.58 0.30 11.35
CA MET A 1 -11.40 -0.70 10.28
C MET A 1 -11.17 0.02 8.97
N ILE A 2 -10.09 -0.33 8.27
CA ILE A 2 -9.63 0.30 7.04
C ILE A 2 -9.90 -0.68 5.88
N ASN A 3 -10.52 -0.21 4.80
CA ASN A 3 -10.80 -1.02 3.62
C ASN A 3 -9.72 -0.86 2.56
N LEU A 4 -8.92 -1.91 2.37
CA LEU A 4 -7.81 -1.94 1.42
C LEU A 4 -8.24 -2.20 -0.03
N THR A 5 -9.49 -2.60 -0.25
CA THR A 5 -10.07 -2.87 -1.57
C THR A 5 -11.48 -2.24 -1.67
N PRO A 6 -11.59 -0.90 -1.71
CA PRO A 6 -12.88 -0.20 -1.62
C PRO A 6 -13.86 -0.51 -2.76
N HIS A 7 -13.38 -1.07 -3.87
CA HIS A 7 -14.20 -1.47 -5.02
C HIS A 7 -14.57 -2.96 -5.04
N SER A 8 -14.11 -3.76 -4.07
CA SER A 8 -14.50 -5.17 -3.95
C SER A 8 -15.81 -5.29 -3.16
N ILE A 9 -16.83 -5.86 -3.78
CA ILE A 9 -18.17 -6.00 -3.19
C ILE A 9 -18.25 -7.29 -2.35
N ASP A 10 -17.79 -8.42 -2.90
CA ASP A 10 -17.98 -9.73 -2.26
C ASP A 10 -16.97 -10.03 -1.16
N HIS A 11 -15.71 -9.62 -1.34
CA HIS A 11 -14.60 -9.98 -0.44
C HIS A 11 -13.67 -8.78 -0.19
N PRO A 12 -14.17 -7.71 0.48
CA PRO A 12 -13.33 -6.60 0.84
C PRO A 12 -12.25 -7.03 1.83
N ILE A 13 -11.01 -6.60 1.58
CA ILE A 13 -9.91 -6.81 2.52
C ILE A 13 -9.96 -5.68 3.54
N LEU A 14 -10.42 -6.02 4.73
CA LEU A 14 -10.49 -5.11 5.87
C LEU A 14 -9.40 -5.44 6.88
N VAL A 15 -8.81 -4.40 7.47
CA VAL A 15 -7.81 -4.50 8.55
C VAL A 15 -8.18 -3.55 9.67
N ASP A 16 -7.76 -3.84 10.90
CA ASP A 16 -7.80 -2.85 11.98
C ASP A 16 -6.61 -1.89 11.91
N ASP A 17 -6.60 -0.88 12.78
CA ASP A 17 -5.57 0.17 12.75
C ASP A 17 -4.20 -0.38 13.15
N GLU A 18 -4.15 -1.35 14.09
CA GLU A 18 -2.90 -1.96 14.54
C GLU A 18 -2.25 -2.76 13.41
N GLU A 19 -2.99 -3.67 12.79
CA GLU A 19 -2.55 -4.45 11.64
C GLU A 19 -2.15 -3.52 10.48
N TYR A 20 -2.96 -2.49 10.20
CA TYR A 20 -2.66 -1.53 9.15
C TYR A 20 -1.31 -0.85 9.34
N TYR A 21 -1.05 -0.30 10.53
CA TYR A 21 0.21 0.40 10.78
C TYR A 21 1.41 -0.57 10.84
N GLN A 22 1.22 -1.80 11.33
CA GLN A 22 2.26 -2.84 11.24
C GLN A 22 2.64 -3.14 9.79
N LEU A 23 1.65 -3.26 8.89
CA LEU A 23 1.89 -3.48 7.46
C LEU A 23 2.55 -2.28 6.79
N VAL A 24 2.06 -1.06 7.05
CA VAL A 24 2.57 0.18 6.43
C VAL A 24 4.01 0.45 6.84
N TYR A 25 4.38 0.23 8.10
CA TYR A 25 5.70 0.58 8.60
C TYR A 25 6.73 -0.54 8.52
N ARG A 26 6.37 -1.74 8.04
CA ARG A 26 7.33 -2.81 7.72
C ARG A 26 8.28 -2.35 6.62
N LYS A 27 9.59 -2.39 6.91
CA LYS A 27 10.64 -1.83 6.02
C LYS A 27 11.95 -2.60 6.02
N GLU A 28 11.96 -3.85 6.46
CA GLU A 28 13.18 -4.67 6.61
C GLU A 28 13.99 -4.79 5.31
N LYS A 29 13.31 -4.80 4.14
CA LYS A 29 13.91 -4.84 2.80
C LYS A 29 13.63 -3.57 1.98
N GLY A 30 13.36 -2.46 2.66
CA GLY A 30 12.89 -1.20 2.07
C GLY A 30 11.37 -1.12 2.00
N TRP A 31 10.84 0.12 1.98
CA TRP A 31 9.40 0.36 2.12
C TRP A 31 8.57 -0.22 0.96
N SER A 32 9.09 -0.19 -0.28
CA SER A 32 8.41 -0.74 -1.45
C SER A 32 8.46 -2.27 -1.56
N HIS A 33 9.25 -2.95 -0.73
CA HIS A 33 9.24 -4.40 -0.66
C HIS A 33 8.04 -4.85 0.19
N CYS A 34 7.22 -5.73 -0.35
CA CYS A 34 6.07 -6.31 0.34
C CYS A 34 6.24 -7.82 0.40
N GLU A 35 5.82 -8.44 1.50
CA GLU A 35 5.86 -9.90 1.69
C GLU A 35 4.49 -10.55 1.47
N SER A 36 3.44 -9.74 1.38
CA SER A 36 2.09 -10.21 1.13
C SER A 36 1.27 -9.22 0.32
N ARG A 37 0.22 -9.73 -0.32
CA ARG A 37 -0.77 -8.91 -1.03
C ARG A 37 -1.39 -7.88 -0.10
N LYS A 38 -1.66 -8.27 1.15
CA LYS A 38 -2.26 -7.39 2.16
C LYS A 38 -1.33 -6.21 2.48
N GLU A 39 -0.04 -6.46 2.63
CA GLU A 39 0.96 -5.42 2.85
C GLU A 39 1.06 -4.44 1.68
N CYS A 40 1.10 -4.96 0.44
CA CYS A 40 1.12 -4.13 -0.75
C CYS A 40 -0.10 -3.21 -0.81
N LEU A 41 -1.29 -3.73 -0.51
CA LEU A 41 -2.52 -2.93 -0.52
C LEU A 41 -2.54 -1.89 0.61
N ALA A 42 -2.06 -2.22 1.82
CA ALA A 42 -1.97 -1.28 2.94
C ALA A 42 -1.02 -0.11 2.63
N LYS A 43 0.17 -0.40 2.09
CA LYS A 43 1.13 0.62 1.68
C LYS A 43 0.60 1.48 0.53
N LEU A 44 -0.08 0.88 -0.44
CA LEU A 44 -0.70 1.61 -1.54
C LEU A 44 -1.83 2.53 -1.05
N HIS A 45 -2.67 2.04 -0.13
CA HIS A 45 -3.69 2.85 0.53
C HIS A 45 -3.06 4.04 1.26
N TYR A 46 -2.02 3.82 2.07
CA TYR A 46 -1.29 4.89 2.78
C TYR A 46 -0.71 5.94 1.83
N LEU A 47 -0.11 5.51 0.72
CA LEU A 47 0.48 6.41 -0.27
C LEU A 47 -0.58 7.29 -0.94
N ARG A 48 -1.72 6.70 -1.30
CA ARG A 48 -2.85 7.41 -1.93
C ARG A 48 -3.50 8.41 -0.97
N ASP A 49 -3.67 8.03 0.29
CA ASP A 49 -4.18 8.94 1.32
C ASP A 49 -3.22 10.14 1.53
N GLY A 50 -1.91 9.88 1.58
CA GLY A 50 -0.89 10.93 1.64
C GLY A 50 -0.95 11.90 0.45
N PHE A 51 -1.18 11.39 -0.76
CA PHE A 51 -1.35 12.22 -1.96
C PHE A 51 -2.66 13.02 -1.92
N ALA A 52 -3.78 12.39 -1.55
CA ALA A 52 -5.09 13.05 -1.42
C ALA A 52 -5.07 14.19 -0.38
N LEU A 53 -4.29 14.03 0.69
CA LEU A 53 -4.08 15.05 1.73
C LEU A 53 -3.02 16.11 1.36
N GLY A 54 -2.41 16.04 0.17
CA GLY A 54 -1.39 16.98 -0.29
C GLY A 54 -0.05 16.88 0.44
N LYS A 55 0.23 15.77 1.12
CA LYS A 55 1.50 15.54 1.86
C LYS A 55 2.68 15.18 0.95
N ILE A 56 2.38 14.76 -0.28
CA ILE A 56 3.36 14.43 -1.32
C ILE A 56 2.88 15.01 -2.65
N ASP A 57 3.80 15.46 -3.49
CA ASP A 57 3.50 15.93 -4.84
C ASP A 57 3.24 14.78 -5.81
N GLU A 58 2.70 15.11 -6.99
CA GLU A 58 2.32 14.13 -8.00
C GLU A 58 3.51 13.31 -8.54
N ASN A 59 4.67 13.93 -8.74
CA ASN A 59 5.85 13.22 -9.25
C ASN A 59 6.34 12.22 -8.20
N SER A 60 6.46 12.66 -6.95
CA SER A 60 6.80 11.79 -5.82
C SER A 60 5.79 10.64 -5.65
N PHE A 61 4.50 10.91 -5.81
CA PHE A 61 3.46 9.89 -5.74
C PHE A 61 3.63 8.85 -6.85
N ARG A 62 3.72 9.28 -8.11
CA ARG A 62 3.85 8.38 -9.28
C ARG A 62 5.08 7.50 -9.19
N GLU A 63 6.23 8.05 -8.80
CA GLU A 63 7.47 7.28 -8.66
C GLU A 63 7.34 6.19 -7.58
N ARG A 64 6.80 6.57 -6.40
CA ARG A 64 6.62 5.65 -5.27
C ARG A 64 5.57 4.59 -5.55
N GLU A 65 4.46 4.96 -6.19
CA GLU A 65 3.39 4.03 -6.59
C GLU A 65 3.93 3.01 -7.59
N ALA A 66 4.60 3.48 -8.64
CA ALA A 66 5.21 2.61 -9.65
C ALA A 66 6.21 1.64 -9.00
N LYS A 67 7.11 2.15 -8.14
CA LYS A 67 8.09 1.31 -7.46
C LYS A 67 7.44 0.24 -6.58
N LEU A 68 6.39 0.60 -5.82
CA LEU A 68 5.66 -0.34 -4.96
C LEU A 68 4.96 -1.42 -5.80
N VAL A 69 4.18 -1.01 -6.81
CA VAL A 69 3.37 -1.92 -7.64
C VAL A 69 4.26 -2.84 -8.48
N LEU A 70 5.31 -2.30 -9.12
CA LEU A 70 6.22 -3.10 -9.93
C LEU A 70 7.02 -4.08 -9.08
N THR A 71 7.51 -3.67 -7.91
CA THR A 71 8.23 -4.58 -7.01
C THR A 71 7.35 -5.74 -6.60
N TRP A 72 6.08 -5.48 -6.23
CA TRP A 72 5.13 -6.53 -5.88
C TRP A 72 4.80 -7.44 -7.08
N TRP A 73 4.53 -6.86 -8.25
CA TRP A 73 4.20 -7.63 -9.45
C TRP A 73 5.34 -8.55 -9.89
N MET A 74 6.58 -8.05 -9.87
CA MET A 74 7.77 -8.81 -10.27
C MET A 74 8.16 -9.91 -9.29
N GLN A 75 7.71 -9.89 -8.03
CA GLN A 75 7.94 -11.00 -7.10
C GLN A 75 7.16 -12.27 -7.45
N GLY A 76 6.11 -12.15 -8.26
CA GLY A 76 5.31 -13.28 -8.75
C GLY A 76 5.79 -13.86 -10.08
N LEU A 77 6.83 -13.29 -10.69
CA LEU A 77 7.52 -13.77 -11.90
C LEU A 77 8.76 -14.59 -11.51
#